data_AF-A0A7S2UZ64-F1
#
_entry.id   AF-A0A7S2UZ64-F1
#
_cell.length_a   1.000
_cell.length_b   1.000
_cell.length_c   1.000
_cell.angle_alpha   90.00
_cell.angle_beta   90.00
_cell.angle_gamma   90.00
#
_symmetry.space_group_name_H-M   'P 1'
#
loop_
_entity.id
_entity.type
_entity.pdbx_description
1 polymer ?
#
loop_
_entity_poly.entity_id
_entity_poly.type
_entity_poly.pdbx_seq_one_letter_code
_entity_poly.pdbx_strand_id
1 'polypeptide(L)'
;MASYTKAVSYMHWLSAPAMLGCVGTVLQAQQVKGKSKGDFMFYHKSLGLLSGILVAPRLGAKLISKAPAAIEGSMFEQIAAKISHNALYIWMIVMPSTGIAMGYFGGKGLPFFYTTISGASTPNGDIAKNAFWIHKQAGVYGKYLIPLHLAGTAKHLASGQNILKRINPFSAVA
;
A
#
# COMPACT_ATOMS: atom_id res chain seq x y z
N MET A 1 -26.24 7.11 0.07
CA MET A 1 -25.19 6.30 0.74
C MET A 1 -24.13 7.25 1.26
N ALA A 2 -23.78 7.20 2.54
CA ALA A 2 -22.81 8.12 3.12
C ALA A 2 -21.39 7.87 2.59
N SER A 3 -20.68 8.97 2.27
CA SER A 3 -19.33 8.96 1.69
C SER A 3 -18.25 9.25 2.73
N TYR A 4 -17.02 8.84 2.43
CA TYR A 4 -15.84 9.25 3.17
C TYR A 4 -15.51 10.71 2.89
N THR A 5 -14.76 11.33 3.80
CA THR A 5 -14.26 12.70 3.60
C THR A 5 -13.39 12.78 2.35
N LYS A 6 -13.34 13.96 1.71
CA LYS A 6 -12.49 14.18 0.54
C LYS A 6 -11.03 13.83 0.83
N ALA A 7 -10.52 14.19 2.01
CA ALA A 7 -9.17 13.84 2.44
C ALA A 7 -8.91 12.33 2.40
N VAL A 8 -9.78 11.51 2.99
CA VAL A 8 -9.64 10.04 2.95
C VAL A 8 -9.72 9.52 1.52
N SER A 9 -10.65 10.03 0.71
CA SER A 9 -10.81 9.63 -0.69
C SER A 9 -9.58 9.98 -1.54
N TYR A 10 -9.04 11.20 -1.44
CA TYR A 10 -7.82 11.58 -2.15
C TYR A 10 -6.63 10.73 -1.72
N MET A 11 -6.42 10.57 -0.40
CA MET A 11 -5.33 9.72 0.09
C MET A 11 -5.49 8.26 -0.34
N HIS A 12 -6.74 7.79 -0.47
CA HIS A 12 -7.02 6.48 -1.03
C HIS A 12 -6.46 6.33 -2.45
N TRP A 13 -6.90 7.21 -3.34
CA TRP A 13 -6.60 7.17 -4.77
C TRP A 13 -5.19 7.65 -5.13
N LEU A 14 -4.53 8.43 -4.28
CA LEU A 14 -3.11 8.75 -4.45
C LEU A 14 -2.21 7.58 -4.07
N SER A 15 -2.54 6.88 -2.97
CA SER A 15 -1.69 5.78 -2.50
C SER A 15 -1.88 4.50 -3.32
N ALA A 16 -3.07 4.24 -3.85
CA ALA A 16 -3.38 3.00 -4.54
C ALA A 16 -2.50 2.77 -5.80
N PRO A 17 -2.32 3.73 -6.73
CA PRO A 17 -1.43 3.58 -7.88
C PRO A 17 0.04 3.40 -7.48
N ALA A 18 0.52 4.12 -6.47
CA ALA A 18 1.89 3.98 -5.98
C ALA A 18 2.15 2.55 -5.47
N MET A 19 1.21 2.01 -4.68
CA MET A 19 1.27 0.65 -4.16
C MET A 19 1.17 -0.41 -5.26
N LEU A 20 0.20 -0.27 -6.17
CA LEU A 20 0.01 -1.20 -7.28
C LEU A 20 1.21 -1.20 -8.24
N GLY A 21 1.76 -0.01 -8.55
CA GLY A 21 2.97 0.12 -9.35
C GLY A 21 4.19 -0.51 -8.67
N CYS A 22 4.33 -0.33 -7.35
CA CYS A 22 5.38 -0.97 -6.55
C CYS A 22 5.29 -2.51 -6.63
N VAL A 23 4.09 -3.08 -6.48
CA VAL A 23 3.86 -4.53 -6.61
C VAL A 23 4.09 -5.02 -8.05
N GLY A 24 3.56 -4.30 -9.04
CA GLY A 24 3.71 -4.67 -10.45
C GLY A 24 5.17 -4.69 -10.91
N THR A 25 5.95 -3.69 -10.50
CA THR A 25 7.37 -3.60 -10.86
C THR A 25 8.21 -4.73 -10.23
N VAL A 26 7.95 -5.13 -8.98
CA VAL A 26 8.68 -6.28 -8.40
C VAL A 26 8.25 -7.60 -9.02
N LEU A 27 6.97 -7.78 -9.36
CA LEU A 27 6.51 -8.97 -10.07
C LEU A 27 7.19 -9.07 -11.44
N GLN A 28 7.30 -7.96 -12.17
CA GLN A 28 8.03 -7.92 -13.44
C GLN A 28 9.52 -8.18 -13.26
N ALA A 29 10.14 -7.60 -12.23
CA ALA A 29 11.55 -7.84 -11.89
C ALA A 29 11.85 -9.32 -11.58
N GLN A 30 10.86 -10.09 -11.14
CA GLN A 30 11.00 -11.54 -10.91
C GLN A 30 11.04 -12.35 -12.21
N GLN A 31 10.53 -11.80 -13.32
CA GLN A 31 10.47 -12.47 -14.63
C GLN A 31 11.66 -12.14 -15.54
N VAL A 32 12.43 -11.08 -15.25
CA VAL A 32 13.53 -10.61 -16.10
C VAL A 32 14.89 -10.71 -15.39
N LYS A 33 15.98 -10.55 -16.15
CA LYS A 33 17.38 -10.60 -15.66
C LYS A 33 18.19 -9.37 -16.13
N GLY A 34 19.41 -9.23 -15.63
CA GLY A 34 20.35 -8.19 -16.06
C GLY A 34 19.86 -6.76 -15.80
N LYS A 35 20.16 -5.85 -16.73
CA LYS A 35 19.81 -4.42 -16.62
C LYS A 35 18.31 -4.20 -16.40
N SER A 36 17.46 -4.89 -17.16
CA SER A 36 16.01 -4.75 -17.06
C SER A 36 15.48 -5.05 -15.65
N LYS A 37 16.03 -6.10 -15.00
CA LYS A 37 15.73 -6.39 -13.59
C LYS A 37 16.11 -5.24 -12.67
N GLY A 38 17.30 -4.65 -12.89
CA GLY A 38 17.76 -3.48 -12.16
C GLY A 38 16.82 -2.29 -12.30
N ASP A 39 16.38 -1.99 -13.53
CA ASP A 39 15.45 -0.89 -13.82
C ASP A 39 14.11 -1.08 -13.10
N PHE A 40 13.51 -2.28 -13.15
CA PHE A 40 12.28 -2.55 -12.41
C PHE A 40 12.47 -2.49 -10.89
N MET A 41 13.60 -2.95 -10.37
CA MET A 41 13.91 -2.83 -8.94
C MET A 41 14.14 -1.38 -8.50
N PHE A 42 14.64 -0.52 -9.39
CA PHE A 42 14.76 0.91 -9.13
C PHE A 42 13.37 1.56 -8.97
N TYR A 43 12.45 1.28 -9.90
CA TYR A 43 11.08 1.76 -9.81
C TYR A 43 10.32 1.17 -8.61
N HIS A 44 10.52 -0.11 -8.32
CA HIS A 44 9.94 -0.76 -7.13
C HIS A 44 10.35 -0.04 -5.84
N LYS A 45 11.65 0.23 -5.66
CA LYS A 45 12.15 0.97 -4.49
C LYS A 45 11.61 2.41 -4.43
N SER A 46 11.57 3.09 -5.58
CA SER A 46 11.06 4.47 -5.68
C SER A 46 9.57 4.55 -5.33
N LEU A 47 8.75 3.66 -5.89
CA LEU A 47 7.31 3.58 -5.61
C LEU A 47 7.02 3.07 -4.20
N GLY A 48 7.86 2.18 -3.67
CA GLY A 48 7.80 1.73 -2.28
C GLY A 48 8.08 2.88 -1.30
N LEU A 49 9.09 3.69 -1.58
CA LEU A 49 9.38 4.89 -0.78
C LEU A 49 8.26 5.93 -0.89
N LEU A 50 7.75 6.19 -2.11
CA LEU A 50 6.58 7.06 -2.31
C LEU A 50 5.37 6.56 -1.52
N SER A 51 5.11 5.26 -1.55
CA SER A 51 4.04 4.64 -0.77
C SER A 51 4.25 4.91 0.71
N GLY A 52 5.47 4.73 1.23
CA GLY A 52 5.84 5.06 2.61
C GLY A 52 5.56 6.51 3.00
N ILE A 53 5.91 7.46 2.13
CA ILE A 53 5.61 8.89 2.32
C ILE A 53 4.09 9.14 2.39
N LEU A 54 3.30 8.46 1.56
CA LEU A 54 1.85 8.61 1.52
C LEU A 54 1.12 7.90 2.69
N VAL A 55 1.73 6.88 3.31
CA VAL A 55 1.12 6.13 4.43
C VAL A 55 0.82 7.05 5.61
N ALA A 56 1.76 7.90 6.02
CA ALA A 56 1.59 8.77 7.18
C ALA A 56 0.38 9.72 7.04
N PRO A 57 0.27 10.56 5.99
CA PRO A 57 -0.91 11.41 5.79
C PRO A 57 -2.19 10.59 5.55
N ARG A 58 -2.10 9.38 4.97
CA ARG A 58 -3.27 8.51 4.80
C ARG A 58 -3.81 8.02 6.14
N LEU A 59 -2.92 7.60 7.04
CA LEU A 59 -3.28 7.20 8.40
C LEU A 59 -3.82 8.40 9.18
N GLY A 60 -3.17 9.56 9.08
CA GLY A 60 -3.65 10.81 9.66
C GLY A 60 -5.07 11.14 9.22
N ALA A 61 -5.33 11.15 7.91
CA ALA A 61 -6.66 11.40 7.34
C ALA A 61 -7.72 10.41 7.86
N LYS A 62 -7.37 9.12 7.98
CA LYS A 62 -8.25 8.10 8.54
C LYS A 62 -8.55 8.34 10.03
N LEU A 63 -7.56 8.71 10.82
CA LEU A 63 -7.71 8.90 12.27
C LEU A 63 -8.53 10.13 12.63
N ILE A 64 -8.42 11.20 11.84
CA ILE A 64 -9.15 12.46 12.08
C ILE A 64 -10.54 12.50 11.42
N SER A 65 -10.86 11.53 10.57
CA SER A 65 -12.14 11.47 9.86
C SER A 65 -13.07 10.42 10.47
N LYS A 66 -14.35 10.76 10.64
CA LYS A 66 -15.37 9.76 11.00
C LYS A 66 -15.68 8.89 9.79
N ALA A 67 -15.59 7.57 9.96
CA ALA A 67 -16.00 6.63 8.91
C ALA A 67 -17.53 6.68 8.74
N PRO A 68 -18.04 6.74 7.49
CA PRO A 68 -19.47 6.60 7.22
C PRO A 68 -19.99 5.24 7.69
N ALA A 69 -21.29 5.15 7.97
CA ALA A 69 -21.95 3.91 8.43
C ALA A 69 -21.63 2.72 7.51
N ALA A 70 -21.51 1.52 8.08
CA ALA A 70 -21.28 0.32 7.31
C ALA A 70 -22.42 0.10 6.29
N ILE A 71 -22.10 -0.49 5.15
CA ILE A 71 -23.14 -0.89 4.19
C ILE A 71 -23.85 -2.12 4.76
N GLU A 72 -25.16 -2.18 4.60
CA GLU A 72 -25.94 -3.35 4.99
C GLU A 72 -25.45 -4.60 4.27
N GLY A 73 -25.34 -5.69 5.04
CA GLY A 73 -24.79 -6.95 4.58
C GLY A 73 -24.83 -7.98 5.71
N SER A 74 -24.51 -9.21 5.37
CA SER A 74 -24.45 -10.30 6.36
C SER A 74 -23.37 -10.04 7.41
N MET A 75 -23.49 -10.69 8.57
CA MET A 75 -22.47 -10.61 9.62
C MET A 75 -21.08 -11.00 9.09
N PHE A 76 -21.01 -12.02 8.23
CA PHE A 76 -19.76 -12.48 7.62
C PHE A 76 -19.12 -11.41 6.73
N GLU A 77 -19.91 -10.68 5.95
CA GLU A 77 -19.40 -9.59 5.09
C GLU A 77 -18.82 -8.45 5.94
N GLN A 78 -19.48 -8.09 7.03
CA GLN A 78 -18.99 -7.06 7.94
C GLN A 78 -17.67 -7.46 8.59
N ILE A 79 -17.56 -8.71 9.04
CA ILE A 79 -16.34 -9.26 9.64
C ILE A 79 -15.22 -9.29 8.60
N ALA A 80 -15.49 -9.84 7.40
CA ALA A 80 -14.51 -9.92 6.32
C ALA A 80 -14.01 -8.54 5.89
N ALA A 81 -14.90 -7.54 5.78
CA ALA A 81 -14.52 -6.17 5.46
C ALA A 81 -13.61 -5.57 6.54
N LYS A 82 -13.91 -5.77 7.83
CA LYS A 82 -13.06 -5.29 8.94
C LYS A 82 -11.69 -5.95 8.92
N ILE A 83 -11.63 -7.27 8.78
CA ILE A 83 -10.37 -8.02 8.72
C ILE A 83 -9.53 -7.57 7.52
N SER A 84 -10.13 -7.49 6.33
CA SER A 84 -9.45 -7.06 5.11
C SER A 84 -8.84 -5.67 5.26
N HIS A 85 -9.62 -4.69 5.73
CA HIS A 85 -9.12 -3.33 5.93
C HIS A 85 -8.00 -3.27 6.98
N ASN A 86 -8.16 -3.92 8.13
CA ASN A 86 -7.13 -3.90 9.19
C ASN A 86 -5.84 -4.59 8.73
N ALA A 87 -5.95 -5.74 8.05
CA ALA A 87 -4.81 -6.43 7.46
C ALA A 87 -4.08 -5.54 6.45
N LEU A 88 -4.80 -4.84 5.56
CA LEU A 88 -4.21 -3.91 4.61
C LEU A 88 -3.56 -2.70 5.29
N TYR A 89 -4.12 -2.17 6.37
CA TYR A 89 -3.48 -1.08 7.12
C TYR A 89 -2.17 -1.52 7.76
N ILE A 90 -2.14 -2.69 8.40
CA ILE A 90 -0.91 -3.26 8.97
C ILE A 90 0.11 -3.49 7.86
N TRP A 91 -0.30 -4.13 6.77
CA TRP A 91 0.56 -4.42 5.62
C TRP A 91 1.14 -3.16 4.99
N MET A 92 0.30 -2.12 4.82
CA MET A 92 0.70 -0.83 4.29
C MET A 92 1.73 -0.11 5.17
N ILE A 93 1.78 -0.36 6.48
CA ILE A 93 2.82 0.16 7.36
C ILE A 93 4.09 -0.71 7.25
N VAL A 94 3.94 -2.02 7.44
CA VAL A 94 5.06 -2.96 7.50
C VAL A 94 5.90 -2.97 6.22
N MET A 95 5.26 -2.97 5.05
CA MET A 95 5.96 -3.04 3.76
C MET A 95 6.94 -1.88 3.52
N PRO A 96 6.51 -0.61 3.50
CA PRO A 96 7.43 0.51 3.29
C PRO A 96 8.43 0.65 4.44
N SER A 97 8.02 0.47 5.70
CA SER A 97 8.95 0.57 6.84
C SER A 97 10.10 -0.42 6.73
N THR A 98 9.82 -1.67 6.38
CA THR A 98 10.87 -2.69 6.18
C THR A 98 11.70 -2.44 4.93
N GLY A 99 11.09 -2.00 3.82
CA GLY A 99 11.84 -1.64 2.60
C GLY A 99 12.80 -0.47 2.81
N ILE A 100 12.35 0.55 3.55
CA ILE A 100 13.18 1.70 3.95
C ILE A 100 14.31 1.23 4.86
N ALA A 101 14.01 0.43 5.88
CA ALA A 101 15.04 -0.10 6.78
C ALA A 101 16.11 -0.90 6.03
N MET A 102 15.72 -1.74 5.06
CA MET A 102 16.66 -2.48 4.23
C MET A 102 17.62 -1.58 3.45
N GLY A 103 17.10 -0.55 2.77
CA GLY A 103 17.92 0.35 1.95
C GLY A 103 18.79 1.27 2.80
N TYR A 104 18.23 1.81 3.88
CA TYR A 104 18.92 2.73 4.77
C TYR A 104 20.00 2.05 5.59
N PHE A 105 19.65 1.02 6.38
CA PHE A 105 20.63 0.31 7.23
C PHE A 105 21.56 -0.59 6.42
N GLY A 106 21.19 -0.99 5.21
CA GLY A 106 22.08 -1.71 4.30
C GLY A 106 23.16 -0.84 3.64
N GLY A 107 23.17 0.48 3.87
CA GLY A 107 24.16 1.43 3.33
C GLY A 107 24.02 1.74 1.83
N LYS A 108 23.09 1.07 1.13
CA LYS A 108 22.88 1.24 -0.32
C LYS A 108 22.03 2.46 -0.69
N GLY A 109 21.41 3.08 0.32
CA GLY A 109 20.50 4.20 0.14
C GLY A 109 19.12 3.79 -0.37
N LEU A 110 18.30 4.81 -0.62
CA LEU A 110 16.91 4.71 -1.04
C LEU A 110 16.74 5.41 -2.40
N PRO A 111 16.75 4.65 -3.51
CA PRO A 111 16.47 5.20 -4.83
C PRO A 111 15.07 5.82 -4.89
N PHE A 112 14.96 7.00 -5.51
CA PHE A 112 13.72 7.76 -5.60
C PHE A 112 13.62 8.53 -6.91
N PHE A 113 13.13 7.86 -7.96
CA PHE A 113 12.82 8.35 -9.32
C PHE A 113 13.96 9.06 -10.07
N TYR A 114 14.42 10.21 -9.57
CA TYR A 114 15.48 11.05 -10.12
C TYR A 114 16.62 11.30 -9.13
N THR A 115 16.49 10.84 -7.89
CA THR A 115 17.50 11.01 -6.84
C THR A 115 17.72 9.71 -6.07
N THR A 116 18.69 9.70 -5.16
CA THR A 116 18.90 8.63 -4.19
C THR A 116 19.17 9.27 -2.83
N ILE A 117 18.36 8.91 -1.84
CA ILE A 117 18.59 9.33 -0.46
C ILE A 117 19.71 8.45 0.11
N SER A 118 20.73 9.07 0.69
CA SER A 118 21.85 8.35 1.29
C SER A 118 21.38 7.42 2.41
N GLY A 119 22.00 6.23 2.48
CA GLY A 119 21.81 5.32 3.59
C GLY A 119 22.61 5.75 4.82
N ALA A 120 22.60 4.90 5.85
CA ALA A 120 23.44 5.09 7.03
C ALA A 120 24.93 5.05 6.64
N SER A 121 25.72 5.98 7.19
CA SER A 121 27.18 6.02 6.99
C SER A 121 27.88 4.78 7.57
N THR A 122 27.32 4.24 8.67
CA THR A 122 27.71 2.96 9.25
C THR A 122 26.57 1.96 9.08
N PRO A 123 26.64 1.05 8.09
CA PRO A 123 25.59 0.06 7.85
C PRO A 123 25.40 -0.89 9.03
N ASN A 124 24.16 -1.32 9.26
CA ASN A 124 23.82 -2.39 10.18
C ASN A 124 23.21 -3.56 9.40
N GLY A 125 24.05 -4.57 9.12
CA GLY A 125 23.67 -5.73 8.32
C GLY A 125 22.57 -6.58 8.94
N ASP A 126 22.50 -6.68 10.27
CA ASP A 126 21.51 -7.48 10.97
C ASP A 126 20.11 -6.88 10.85
N ILE A 127 19.98 -5.56 11.03
CA ILE A 127 18.72 -4.84 10.80
C ILE A 127 18.29 -5.00 9.34
N ALA A 128 19.21 -4.79 8.39
CA ALA A 128 18.90 -4.90 6.97
C ALA A 128 18.45 -6.32 6.58
N LYS A 129 19.10 -7.36 7.11
CA LYS A 129 18.75 -8.77 6.87
C LYS A 129 17.39 -9.14 7.47
N ASN A 130 17.12 -8.72 8.70
CA ASN A 130 15.83 -8.94 9.35
C ASN A 130 14.71 -8.22 8.61
N ALA A 131 14.93 -6.95 8.25
CA ALA A 131 13.98 -6.17 7.46
C ALA A 131 13.71 -6.84 6.11
N PHE A 132 14.72 -7.37 5.42
CA PHE A 132 14.55 -8.12 4.17
C PHE A 132 13.69 -9.37 4.37
N TRP A 133 13.93 -10.14 5.43
CA TRP A 133 13.13 -11.31 5.72
C TRP A 133 11.65 -10.94 5.92
N ILE A 134 11.36 -9.96 6.77
CA ILE A 134 10.00 -9.49 7.03
C ILE A 134 9.37 -8.95 5.73
N HIS A 135 10.08 -8.11 4.98
CA HIS A 135 9.58 -7.52 3.74
C HIS A 135 9.24 -8.58 2.70
N LYS A 136 10.07 -9.62 2.56
CA LYS A 136 9.81 -10.74 1.65
C LYS A 136 8.55 -11.49 2.04
N GLN A 137 8.36 -11.81 3.33
CA GLN A 137 7.15 -12.49 3.81
C GLN A 137 5.90 -11.62 3.64
N ALA A 138 5.97 -10.36 4.07
CA ALA A 138 4.89 -9.39 3.89
C ALA A 138 4.52 -9.19 2.40
N GLY A 139 5.50 -9.24 1.50
CA GLY A 139 5.29 -9.20 0.06
C GLY A 139 4.50 -10.39 -0.47
N VAL A 140 4.71 -11.60 0.08
CA VAL A 140 3.91 -12.79 -0.27
C VAL A 140 2.46 -12.60 0.15
N TYR A 141 2.20 -12.14 1.38
CA TYR A 141 0.83 -11.87 1.84
C TYR A 141 0.14 -10.77 1.02
N GLY A 142 0.89 -9.75 0.60
CA GLY A 142 0.39 -8.67 -0.26
C GLY A 142 -0.21 -9.17 -1.58
N LYS A 143 0.34 -10.24 -2.16
CA LYS A 143 -0.19 -10.88 -3.38
C LYS A 143 -1.62 -11.41 -3.21
N TYR A 144 -2.05 -11.68 -1.99
CA TYR A 144 -3.39 -12.18 -1.68
C TYR A 144 -4.30 -11.10 -1.08
N LEU A 145 -3.76 -10.26 -0.20
CA LEU A 145 -4.52 -9.19 0.46
C LEU A 145 -5.10 -8.17 -0.54
N ILE A 146 -4.31 -7.77 -1.54
CA ILE A 146 -4.76 -6.80 -2.55
C ILE A 146 -5.89 -7.38 -3.40
N PRO A 147 -5.76 -8.57 -4.05
CA PRO A 147 -6.87 -9.17 -4.79
C PRO A 147 -8.10 -9.43 -3.92
N LEU A 148 -7.94 -9.88 -2.67
CA LEU A 148 -9.07 -10.11 -1.77
C LEU A 148 -9.87 -8.82 -1.52
N HIS A 149 -9.18 -7.70 -1.30
CA HIS A 149 -9.83 -6.40 -1.14
C HIS A 149 -10.55 -5.94 -2.41
N LEU A 150 -9.93 -6.12 -3.57
CA LEU A 150 -10.56 -5.83 -4.87
C LEU A 150 -11.76 -6.74 -5.14
N ALA A 151 -11.67 -8.02 -4.77
CA ALA A 151 -12.77 -8.99 -4.89
C ALA A 151 -13.97 -8.58 -4.02
N GLY A 152 -13.73 -8.07 -2.81
CA GLY A 152 -14.78 -7.47 -1.98
C GLY A 152 -15.50 -6.32 -2.72
N THR A 153 -14.73 -5.44 -3.37
CA THR A 153 -15.30 -4.35 -4.19
C THR A 153 -16.12 -4.89 -5.35
N ALA A 154 -15.58 -5.86 -6.10
CA ALA A 154 -16.27 -6.49 -7.22
C ALA A 154 -17.57 -7.18 -6.79
N LYS A 155 -17.57 -7.88 -5.65
CA LYS A 155 -18.76 -8.51 -5.07
C LYS A 155 -19.84 -7.48 -4.77
N HIS A 156 -19.48 -6.36 -4.16
CA HIS A 156 -20.45 -5.29 -3.86
C HIS A 156 -21.03 -4.69 -5.15
N LEU A 157 -20.19 -4.43 -6.16
CA LEU A 157 -20.64 -3.94 -7.47
C LEU A 157 -21.60 -4.94 -8.15
N ALA A 158 -21.29 -6.23 -8.13
CA ALA A 158 -22.14 -7.29 -8.65
C ALA A 158 -23.47 -7.42 -7.87
N SER A 159 -23.48 -7.02 -6.60
CA SER A 159 -24.68 -6.97 -5.76
C SER A 159 -25.50 -5.67 -5.94
N GLY A 160 -25.19 -4.86 -6.96
CA GLY A 160 -25.83 -3.55 -7.20
C GLY A 160 -25.42 -2.43 -6.23
N GLN A 161 -24.49 -2.71 -5.31
CA GLN A 161 -24.01 -1.74 -4.33
C GLN A 161 -22.79 -0.99 -4.88
N ASN A 162 -23.00 0.22 -5.41
CA ASN A 162 -21.89 1.03 -5.94
C ASN A 162 -21.09 1.72 -4.82
N ILE A 163 -20.21 0.95 -4.16
CA ILE A 163 -19.40 1.41 -3.03
C ILE A 163 -18.29 2.38 -3.44
N LEU A 164 -17.90 2.40 -4.71
CA LEU A 164 -16.89 3.31 -5.25
C LEU A 164 -17.34 4.78 -5.12
N LYS A 165 -18.65 5.04 -5.19
CA LYS A 165 -19.21 6.38 -4.94
C LYS A 165 -18.85 6.93 -3.56
N ARG A 166 -18.66 6.06 -2.56
CA ARG A 166 -18.33 6.47 -1.19
C ARG A 166 -16.91 6.98 -1.04
N ILE A 167 -16.02 6.58 -1.94
CA ILE A 167 -14.61 6.96 -1.93
C ILE A 167 -14.24 7.83 -3.13
N ASN A 168 -15.25 8.39 -3.80
CA ASN A 168 -15.06 9.32 -4.90
C ASN A 168 -14.62 10.68 -4.33
N PRO A 169 -13.42 11.19 -4.66
CA PRO A 169 -12.96 12.49 -4.15
C PRO A 169 -13.71 13.68 -4.78
N PHE A 170 -14.43 13.46 -5.89
CA PHE A 170 -15.12 14.50 -6.65
C PHE A 170 -16.65 14.53 -6.42
N SER A 171 -17.21 13.60 -5.63
CA SER A 171 -18.64 13.66 -5.31
C SER A 171 -18.94 14.90 -4.46
N ALA A 172 -20.06 15.58 -4.75
CA ALA A 172 -20.59 16.61 -3.87
C ALA A 172 -20.74 16.03 -2.45
N VAL A 173 -20.22 16.75 -1.46
CA VAL A 173 -20.43 16.39 -0.05
C VAL A 173 -21.90 16.70 0.21
N ALA A 174 -22.70 15.66 0.45
CA ALA A 174 -24.06 15.82 0.97
C ALA A 174 -24.00 16.09 2.47
#